data_AF-A0A535ER13-F1
#
_entry.id   AF-A0A535ER13-F1
#
_cell.length_a   1.000
_cell.length_b   1.000
_cell.length_c   1.000
_cell.angle_alpha   90.00
_cell.angle_beta   90.00
_cell.angle_gamma   90.00
#
_symmetry.space_group_name_H-M   'P 1'
#
loop_
_entity.id
_entity.type
_entity.pdbx_description
1 polymer ?
#
loop_
_entity_poly.entity_id
_entity_poly.type
_entity_poly.pdbx_seq_one_letter_code
_entity_poly.pdbx_strand_id
1 'polypeptide(L)'
;MCTLVEATWKVFDAVVKEAPASLRKGPRGGGRDRDKIVEHVLGAETGYGSSFALKLKQPELGDTRAIKALRAAWLEAFRAGADGKPRREGGRSARYMARRIAWHAMDHAWEIEDRSES
;
A
#
# COMPACT_ATOMS: atom_id res chain seq x y z
N MET A 1 11.55 10.14 1.79
CA MET A 1 10.12 9.74 1.86
C MET A 1 9.76 8.82 0.71
N CYS A 2 9.85 9.28 -0.54
CA CYS A 2 9.62 8.44 -1.73
C CYS A 2 10.41 7.13 -1.66
N THR A 3 11.73 7.20 -1.41
CA THR A 3 12.60 6.03 -1.27
C THR A 3 12.13 5.03 -0.20
N LEU A 4 11.56 5.51 0.91
CA LEU A 4 11.01 4.64 1.95
C LEU A 4 9.78 3.89 1.43
N VAL A 5 8.84 4.62 0.81
CA VAL A 5 7.61 4.04 0.25
C VAL A 5 7.93 3.06 -0.89
N GLU A 6 8.86 3.41 -1.76
CA GLU A 6 9.34 2.53 -2.84
C GLU A 6 9.97 1.25 -2.28
N ALA A 7 10.79 1.36 -1.23
CA ALA A 7 11.37 0.20 -0.57
C ALA A 7 10.30 -0.70 0.06
N THR A 8 9.30 -0.15 0.75
CA THR A 8 8.22 -0.95 1.34
C THR A 8 7.36 -1.64 0.29
N TRP A 9 7.07 -0.98 -0.83
CA TRP A 9 6.37 -1.63 -1.95
C TRP A 9 7.19 -2.75 -2.59
N LYS A 10 8.51 -2.55 -2.75
CA LYS A 10 9.39 -3.59 -3.29
C LYS A 10 9.42 -4.82 -2.39
N VAL A 11 9.47 -4.62 -1.07
CA VAL A 11 9.40 -5.72 -0.10
C VAL A 11 8.03 -6.41 -0.15
N PHE A 12 6.94 -5.64 -0.11
CA PHE A 12 5.58 -6.18 -0.22
C PHE A 12 5.39 -7.02 -1.49
N ASP A 13 5.82 -6.53 -2.65
CA ASP A 13 5.72 -7.27 -3.92
C ASP A 13 6.53 -8.57 -3.90
N ALA A 14 7.72 -8.56 -3.30
CA ALA A 14 8.56 -9.75 -3.18
C ALA A 14 7.89 -10.80 -2.28
N VAL A 15 7.36 -10.39 -1.14
CA VAL A 15 6.63 -11.27 -0.21
C VAL A 15 5.39 -11.87 -0.88
N VAL A 16 4.58 -11.04 -1.55
CA VAL A 16 3.40 -11.50 -2.30
C VAL A 16 3.79 -12.50 -3.39
N LYS A 17 4.92 -12.29 -4.07
CA LYS A 17 5.39 -13.20 -5.12
C LYS A 17 5.74 -14.59 -4.60
N GLU A 18 6.36 -14.68 -3.42
CA GLU A 18 6.82 -15.96 -2.85
C GLU A 18 5.74 -16.67 -2.02
N ALA A 19 4.76 -15.93 -1.49
CA ALA A 19 3.72 -16.49 -0.62
C ALA A 19 2.70 -17.38 -1.37
N PRO A 20 2.21 -18.46 -0.73
CA PRO A 20 1.11 -19.25 -1.28
C PRO A 20 -0.19 -18.45 -1.35
N ALA A 21 -1.11 -18.85 -2.23
CA ALA A 21 -2.40 -18.17 -2.38
C ALA A 21 -3.23 -18.23 -1.08
N SER A 22 -3.26 -19.38 -0.42
CA SER A 22 -3.93 -19.57 0.86
C SER A 22 -2.95 -19.41 2.01
N LEU A 23 -3.34 -18.61 3.01
CA LEU A 23 -2.52 -18.33 4.19
C LEU A 23 -3.12 -18.97 5.43
N ARG A 24 -2.28 -19.32 6.42
CA ARG A 24 -2.74 -19.87 7.70
C ARG A 24 -3.78 -18.94 8.32
N LYS A 25 -4.90 -19.51 8.79
CA LYS A 25 -5.96 -18.75 9.46
C LYS A 25 -5.63 -18.55 10.95
N GLY A 26 -6.14 -17.48 11.53
CA GLY A 26 -6.00 -17.22 12.97
C GLY A 26 -6.85 -18.17 13.83
N PRO A 27 -6.73 -18.10 15.18
CA PRO A 27 -7.39 -19.04 16.11
C PRO A 27 -8.91 -19.14 15.97
N ARG A 28 -9.56 -18.10 15.43
CA ARG A 28 -11.01 -18.04 15.21
C ARG A 28 -11.39 -18.26 13.74
N GLY A 29 -10.50 -18.84 12.94
CA GLY A 29 -10.69 -19.07 11.50
C GLY A 29 -10.63 -17.82 10.61
N GLY A 30 -10.43 -16.64 11.19
CA GLY A 30 -10.33 -15.37 10.45
C GLY A 30 -8.98 -15.20 9.74
N GLY A 31 -8.95 -14.25 8.79
CA GLY A 31 -7.74 -13.86 8.06
C GLY A 31 -7.93 -13.90 6.55
N ARG A 32 -7.51 -12.81 5.87
CA ARG A 32 -7.55 -12.73 4.41
C ARG A 32 -6.50 -13.67 3.80
N ASP A 33 -6.80 -14.23 2.64
CA ASP A 33 -5.81 -14.91 1.82
C ASP A 33 -4.99 -13.88 1.03
N ARG A 34 -3.82 -14.30 0.52
CA ARG A 34 -2.79 -13.42 -0.05
C ARG A 34 -3.37 -12.39 -1.01
N ASP A 35 -4.17 -12.83 -1.97
CA ASP A 35 -4.72 -11.96 -3.01
C ASP A 35 -5.74 -10.96 -2.43
N LYS A 36 -6.48 -11.33 -1.39
CA LYS A 36 -7.37 -10.43 -0.65
C LYS A 36 -6.61 -9.41 0.19
N ILE A 37 -5.39 -9.71 0.62
CA ILE A 37 -4.49 -8.73 1.25
C ILE A 37 -4.00 -7.73 0.20
N VAL A 38 -3.60 -8.20 -0.99
CA VAL A 38 -3.18 -7.32 -2.09
C VAL A 38 -4.31 -6.37 -2.50
N GLU A 39 -5.52 -6.88 -2.72
CA GLU A 39 -6.70 -6.06 -2.99
C GLU A 39 -6.95 -5.02 -1.89
N HIS A 40 -6.77 -5.42 -0.62
CA HIS A 40 -6.94 -4.52 0.52
C HIS A 40 -5.91 -3.39 0.53
N VAL A 41 -4.63 -3.68 0.25
CA VAL A 41 -3.57 -2.67 0.14
C VAL A 41 -3.87 -1.68 -0.98
N LEU A 42 -4.21 -2.18 -2.18
CA LEU A 42 -4.56 -1.34 -3.32
C LEU A 42 -5.81 -0.47 -3.06
N GLY A 43 -6.82 -1.05 -2.42
CA GLY A 43 -8.05 -0.34 -2.05
C GLY A 43 -7.80 0.74 -0.99
N ALA A 44 -6.98 0.45 0.02
CA ALA A 44 -6.63 1.42 1.06
C ALA A 44 -5.85 2.60 0.47
N GLU A 45 -4.82 2.34 -0.34
CA GLU A 45 -4.04 3.37 -1.01
C GLU A 45 -4.92 4.23 -1.94
N THR A 46 -5.85 3.61 -2.68
CA THR A 46 -6.81 4.34 -3.50
C THR A 46 -7.71 5.24 -2.64
N GLY A 47 -8.27 4.70 -1.55
CA GLY A 47 -9.15 5.43 -0.66
C GLY A 47 -8.46 6.62 0.02
N TYR A 48 -7.19 6.46 0.40
CA TYR A 48 -6.37 7.53 0.97
C TYR A 48 -6.20 8.72 0.02
N GLY A 49 -6.25 8.49 -1.30
CA GLY A 49 -6.13 9.52 -2.31
C GLY A 49 -7.11 10.68 -2.10
N SER A 50 -8.36 10.39 -1.77
CA SER A 50 -9.40 11.40 -1.51
C SER A 50 -8.99 12.40 -0.40
N SER A 51 -8.41 11.90 0.68
CA SER A 51 -7.95 12.72 1.81
C SER A 51 -6.75 13.60 1.47
N PHE A 52 -6.02 13.23 0.40
CA PHE A 52 -4.81 13.88 -0.09
C PHE A 52 -5.02 14.65 -1.41
N ALA A 53 -6.29 14.86 -1.81
CA ALA A 53 -6.67 15.52 -3.07
C ALA A 53 -6.12 14.82 -4.34
N LEU A 54 -5.95 13.50 -4.29
CA LEU A 54 -5.65 12.66 -5.45
C LEU A 54 -6.90 11.88 -5.87
N LYS A 55 -7.21 11.92 -7.16
CA LYS A 55 -8.22 11.05 -7.76
C LYS A 55 -7.53 9.81 -8.30
N LEU A 56 -7.62 8.72 -7.55
CA LEU A 56 -7.00 7.45 -7.88
C LEU A 56 -8.11 6.44 -8.22
N LYS A 57 -7.81 5.53 -9.14
CA LYS A 57 -8.65 4.35 -9.42
C LYS A 57 -7.94 3.13 -8.86
N GLN A 58 -8.67 2.27 -8.17
CA GLN A 58 -8.13 1.01 -7.68
C GLN A 58 -7.73 0.12 -8.87
N PRO A 59 -6.46 -0.32 -8.95
CA PRO A 59 -6.04 -1.31 -9.93
C PRO A 59 -6.71 -2.66 -9.69
N GLU A 60 -6.97 -3.38 -10.77
CA GLU A 60 -7.33 -4.81 -10.69
C GLU A 60 -6.12 -5.64 -10.23
N LEU A 61 -6.39 -6.77 -9.58
CA LEU A 61 -5.35 -7.71 -9.17
C LEU A 61 -4.57 -8.19 -10.40
N GLY A 62 -3.24 -8.11 -10.34
CA GLY A 62 -2.36 -8.52 -11.44
C GLY A 62 -2.17 -7.49 -12.57
N ASP A 63 -2.96 -6.39 -12.60
CA ASP A 63 -2.73 -5.29 -13.55
C ASP A 63 -1.51 -4.46 -13.15
N THR A 64 -0.34 -4.98 -13.51
CA THR A 64 0.96 -4.39 -13.19
C THR A 64 1.09 -2.97 -13.74
N ARG A 65 0.43 -2.65 -14.86
CA ARG A 65 0.46 -1.31 -15.45
C ARG A 65 -0.32 -0.33 -14.59
N ALA A 66 -1.54 -0.68 -14.20
CA ALA A 66 -2.37 0.16 -13.34
C ALA A 66 -1.75 0.32 -11.93
N ILE A 67 -1.16 -0.74 -11.37
CA ILE A 67 -0.45 -0.68 -10.08
C ILE A 67 0.74 0.28 -10.15
N LYS A 68 1.55 0.21 -11.21
CA LYS A 68 2.66 1.16 -11.41
C LYS A 68 2.17 2.60 -11.55
N ALA A 69 1.06 2.82 -12.25
CA ALA A 69 0.47 4.15 -12.40
C ALA A 69 -0.03 4.72 -11.05
N LEU A 70 -0.71 3.90 -10.23
CA LEU A 70 -1.12 4.26 -8.88
C LEU A 70 0.08 4.71 -8.03
N ARG A 71 1.13 3.89 -8.01
CA ARG A 71 2.36 4.17 -7.25
C ARG A 71 3.09 5.42 -7.75
N ALA A 72 3.18 5.61 -9.06
CA ALA A 72 3.78 6.80 -9.66
C ALA A 72 3.03 8.09 -9.24
N ALA A 73 1.70 8.08 -9.27
CA ALA A 73 0.88 9.21 -8.85
C ALA A 73 1.14 9.59 -7.37
N TRP A 74 1.28 8.60 -6.48
CA TRP A 74 1.66 8.84 -5.10
C TRP A 74 3.06 9.47 -4.97
N LEU A 75 4.06 8.96 -5.69
CA LEU A 75 5.42 9.48 -5.63
C LEU A 75 5.51 10.92 -6.16
N GLU A 76 4.82 11.23 -7.26
CA GLU A 76 4.70 12.60 -7.76
C GLU A 76 4.04 13.51 -6.73
N ALA A 77 2.96 13.04 -6.12
CA ALA A 77 2.23 13.82 -5.13
C ALA A 77 3.09 14.13 -3.89
N PHE A 78 3.94 13.18 -3.47
CA PHE A 78 4.88 13.37 -2.37
C PHE A 78 6.03 14.31 -2.71
N ARG A 79 6.59 14.24 -3.93
CA ARG A 79 7.64 15.17 -4.38
C ARG A 79 7.13 16.61 -4.38
N ALA A 80 5.92 16.83 -4.88
CA ALA A 80 5.32 18.16 -4.91
C ALA A 80 4.85 18.67 -3.53
N GLY A 81 4.74 17.81 -2.51
CA GLY A 81 4.44 18.19 -1.12
C GLY A 81 5.66 18.19 -0.19
N ALA A 82 6.88 18.31 -0.74
CA ALA A 82 8.13 18.22 0.01
C ALA A 82 8.30 19.34 1.07
N ASP A 83 7.66 20.49 0.86
CA ASP A 83 7.61 21.62 1.79
C ASP A 83 6.83 21.29 3.09
N GLY A 84 6.15 20.14 3.14
CA GLY A 84 5.43 19.64 4.29
C GLY A 84 4.04 20.25 4.46
N LYS A 85 3.62 21.17 3.59
CA LYS A 85 2.28 21.76 3.64
C LYS A 85 1.24 20.76 3.14
N PRO A 86 0.06 20.67 3.77
CA PRO A 86 -1.05 19.92 3.22
C PRO A 86 -1.47 20.46 1.83
N ARG A 87 -1.89 19.57 0.93
CA ARG A 87 -2.41 19.95 -0.40
C ARG A 87 -3.77 20.65 -0.36
N ARG A 88 -4.47 20.54 0.76
CA ARG A 88 -5.75 21.21 1.04
C ARG A 88 -5.81 21.60 2.51
N GLU A 89 -6.56 22.63 2.82
CA GLU A 89 -6.84 23.03 4.20
C GLU A 89 -7.43 21.85 5.00
N GLY A 90 -6.95 21.64 6.22
CA GLY A 90 -7.30 20.48 7.06
C GLY A 90 -6.85 19.11 6.54
N GLY A 91 -6.10 19.07 5.42
CA GLY A 91 -5.59 17.84 4.82
C GLY A 91 -4.38 17.27 5.55
N ARG A 92 -4.03 16.02 5.21
CA ARG A 92 -2.78 15.41 5.70
C ARG A 92 -1.58 15.95 4.90
N SER A 93 -0.42 16.05 5.55
CA SER A 93 0.83 16.39 4.87
C SER A 93 1.37 15.21 4.05
N ALA A 94 2.20 15.48 3.05
CA ALA A 94 2.89 14.44 2.27
C ALA A 94 3.72 13.52 3.18
N ARG A 95 4.36 14.10 4.22
CA ARG A 95 5.13 13.35 5.23
C ARG A 95 4.27 12.35 5.97
N TYR A 96 3.09 12.76 6.41
CA TYR A 96 2.17 11.86 7.08
C TYR A 96 1.75 10.73 6.14
N MET A 97 1.32 11.08 4.92
CA MET A 97 0.74 10.10 4.01
C MET A 97 1.77 9.08 3.53
N ALA A 98 2.99 9.52 3.21
CA ALA A 98 4.10 8.62 2.86
C ALA A 98 4.39 7.61 3.98
N ARG A 99 4.41 8.05 5.24
CA ARG A 99 4.60 7.14 6.39
C ARG A 99 3.43 6.17 6.56
N ARG A 100 2.19 6.64 6.34
CA ARG A 100 0.99 5.81 6.46
C ARG A 100 0.98 4.68 5.42
N ILE A 101 1.29 5.01 4.16
CA ILE A 101 1.38 4.02 3.08
C ILE A 101 2.53 3.04 3.34
N ALA A 102 3.72 3.54 3.68
CA ALA A 102 4.88 2.68 3.94
C ALA A 102 4.62 1.69 5.10
N TRP A 103 4.07 2.18 6.22
CA TRP A 103 3.70 1.33 7.35
C TRP A 103 2.64 0.32 6.95
N HIS A 104 1.58 0.72 6.25
CA HIS A 104 0.47 -0.17 5.88
C HIS A 104 0.90 -1.29 4.93
N ALA A 105 1.73 -0.97 3.92
CA ALA A 105 2.29 -1.97 3.02
C ALA A 105 3.23 -2.94 3.75
N MET A 106 4.08 -2.44 4.65
CA MET A 106 5.01 -3.27 5.40
C MET A 106 4.29 -4.16 6.43
N ASP A 107 3.30 -3.63 7.14
CA ASP A 107 2.46 -4.38 8.09
C ASP A 107 1.80 -5.60 7.41
N HIS A 108 1.28 -5.42 6.21
CA HIS A 108 0.72 -6.53 5.43
C HIS A 108 1.76 -7.43 4.77
N ALA A 109 2.98 -6.96 4.52
CA ALA A 109 4.07 -7.84 4.11
C ALA A 109 4.40 -8.82 5.25
N TRP A 110 4.60 -8.30 6.46
CA TRP A 110 4.84 -9.12 7.65
C TRP A 110 3.66 -10.04 7.97
N GLU A 111 2.42 -9.58 7.83
CA GLU A 111 1.24 -10.43 7.99
C GLU A 111 1.28 -11.64 7.03
N ILE A 112 1.71 -11.44 5.77
CA ILE A 112 1.83 -12.51 4.80
C ILE A 112 2.96 -13.47 5.19
N GLU A 113 4.14 -12.97 5.55
CA GLU A 113 5.29 -13.79 5.96
C GLU A 113 4.94 -14.67 7.16
N ASP A 114 4.44 -14.06 8.24
CA ASP A 114 4.06 -14.74 9.48
C ASP A 114 3.05 -15.88 9.24
N ARG A 115 2.16 -15.70 8.27
CA ARG A 115 1.08 -16.65 7.94
C ARG A 115 1.43 -17.60 6.80
N SER A 116 2.59 -17.43 6.17
CA SER A 116 3.15 -18.32 5.14
C SER A 116 4.09 -19.37 5.74
N GLU A 117 4.81 -19.02 6.80
CA GLU A 117 5.68 -19.95 7.53
C GLU A 117 4.84 -21.02 8.25
N SER A 118 5.25 -22.29 8.15
CA SER A 118 4.59 -23.43 8.82
C SER A 118 5.30 -23.80 10.12
#